data_AF-A0A3M1GQB3-F1
#
_entry.id   AF-A0A3M1GQB3-F1
#
_cell.length_a   1.000
_cell.length_b   1.000
_cell.length_c   1.000
_cell.angle_alpha   90.00
_cell.angle_beta   90.00
_cell.angle_gamma   90.00
#
_symmetry.space_group_name_H-M   'P 1'
#
loop_
_entity.id
_entity.type
_entity.pdbx_description
1 polymer ?
#
loop_
_entity_poly.entity_id
_entity_poly.type
_entity_poly.pdbx_seq_one_letter_code
_entity_poly.pdbx_strand_id
1 'polypeptide(L)'
;MLEFLRPIILFDTWLYVGLGIIALFFVRLMWLARKDMQRAIFTLERESASRRMSRAFIGLTIVLAMALGVYYLSLTAPTIVPPPPATPTPTPIIALPPTPTPIPTPTPVLPTPAPVKETLPEPPPNTAQPDEMASAPEP
;
A
#
# COMPACT_ATOMS: atom_id res chain seq x y z
N MET A 1 -10.71 -21.04 -1.14
CA MET A 1 -11.26 -20.98 -2.51
C MET A 1 -10.65 -19.87 -3.37
N LEU A 2 -10.20 -18.74 -2.81
CA LEU A 2 -9.62 -17.64 -3.60
C LEU A 2 -8.15 -17.85 -4.02
N GLU A 3 -7.49 -18.90 -3.52
CA GLU A 3 -6.09 -19.22 -3.86
C GLU A 3 -5.87 -19.45 -5.37
N PHE A 4 -6.90 -19.90 -6.10
CA PHE A 4 -6.83 -20.08 -7.55
C PHE A 4 -6.75 -18.75 -8.33
N LEU A 5 -7.16 -17.62 -7.73
CA LEU A 5 -7.11 -16.30 -8.37
C LEU A 5 -5.74 -15.64 -8.24
N ARG A 6 -4.96 -16.00 -7.22
CA ARG A 6 -3.62 -15.46 -6.96
C ARG A 6 -2.66 -15.60 -8.17
N PRO A 7 -2.53 -16.76 -8.85
CA PRO A 7 -1.67 -16.86 -10.02
C PRO A 7 -2.18 -16.06 -11.23
N ILE A 8 -3.51 -15.92 -11.40
CA ILE A 8 -4.07 -15.16 -12.52
C ILE A 8 -3.68 -13.68 -12.43
N ILE A 9 -3.69 -13.11 -11.22
CA ILE A 9 -3.27 -11.72 -10.97
C ILE A 9 -1.75 -11.56 -11.17
N LEU A 10 -0.95 -12.54 -10.76
CA LEU A 10 0.52 -12.47 -10.86
C LEU A 10 1.01 -12.63 -12.31
N PHE A 11 0.34 -13.48 -13.10
CA PHE A 11 0.70 -13.78 -14.48
C PHE A 11 -0.13 -13.02 -15.52
N ASP A 12 -0.89 -12.00 -15.10
CA ASP A 12 -1.84 -11.26 -15.95
C ASP A 12 -1.19 -10.82 -17.27
N THR A 13 0.01 -10.23 -17.20
CA THR A 13 0.80 -9.82 -18.37
C THR A 13 1.13 -10.98 -19.32
N TRP A 14 1.60 -12.11 -18.79
CA TRP A 14 1.95 -13.29 -19.61
C TRP A 14 0.73 -13.93 -20.24
N LEU A 15 -0.40 -13.91 -19.53
CA LEU A 15 -1.68 -14.41 -20.01
C LEU A 15 -2.15 -13.58 -21.21
N TYR A 16 -2.06 -12.25 -21.14
CA TYR A 16 -2.34 -11.38 -22.29
C TYR A 16 -1.40 -11.61 -23.47
N VAL A 17 -0.10 -11.81 -23.23
CA VAL A 17 0.86 -12.12 -24.31
C VAL A 17 0.47 -13.43 -24.99
N GLY A 18 0.15 -14.48 -24.23
CA GLY A 18 -0.30 -15.77 -24.75
C GLY A 18 -1.60 -15.65 -25.56
N LEU A 19 -2.61 -14.98 -25.01
CA LEU A 19 -3.88 -14.72 -25.70
C LEU A 19 -3.69 -13.87 -26.97
N GLY A 20 -2.79 -12.89 -26.94
CA GLY A 20 -2.43 -12.07 -28.09
C GLY A 20 -1.85 -12.92 -29.22
N ILE A 21 -0.91 -13.83 -28.92
CA ILE A 21 -0.34 -14.75 -29.91
C ILE A 21 -1.44 -15.66 -30.51
N ILE A 22 -2.29 -16.22 -29.66
CA ILE A 22 -3.39 -17.09 -30.09
C ILE A 22 -4.39 -16.30 -30.97
N ALA A 23 -4.74 -15.07 -30.57
CA ALA A 23 -5.62 -14.20 -31.35
C ALA A 23 -5.02 -13.88 -32.73
N LEU A 24 -3.72 -13.55 -32.79
CA LEU A 24 -3.01 -13.32 -34.06
C LEU A 24 -3.02 -14.55 -34.96
N PHE A 25 -2.88 -15.75 -34.39
CA PHE A 25 -3.01 -17.00 -35.14
C PHE A 25 -4.40 -17.13 -35.76
N PHE A 26 -5.49 -16.89 -35.01
CA PHE A 26 -6.85 -16.94 -35.56
C PHE A 26 -7.11 -15.85 -36.61
N VAL A 27 -6.59 -14.64 -36.42
CA VAL A 27 -6.66 -13.58 -37.43
C VAL A 27 -5.95 -14.00 -38.72
N ARG A 28 -4.78 -14.64 -38.63
CA ARG A 28 -4.08 -15.21 -39.79
C ARG A 28 -4.93 -16.26 -40.49
N LEU A 29 -5.54 -17.19 -39.74
CA LEU A 29 -6.42 -18.22 -40.30
C LEU A 29 -7.62 -17.61 -41.03
N MET A 30 -8.22 -16.56 -40.44
CA MET A 30 -9.32 -15.82 -41.04
C MET A 30 -8.91 -15.16 -42.35
N TRP A 31 -7.73 -14.52 -42.38
CA TRP A 31 -7.21 -13.90 -43.59
C TRP A 31 -7.01 -14.92 -44.71
N LEU A 32 -6.45 -16.08 -44.38
CA LEU A 32 -6.25 -17.17 -45.33
C LEU A 32 -7.59 -17.69 -45.86
N ALA A 33 -8.57 -17.95 -44.98
CA ALA A 33 -9.89 -18.39 -45.39
C ALA A 33 -10.59 -17.36 -46.29
N ARG A 34 -10.42 -16.06 -46.00
CA ARG A 34 -10.98 -14.97 -46.82
C ARG A 34 -10.36 -14.91 -48.21
N LYS A 35 -9.04 -15.13 -48.33
CA LYS A 35 -8.35 -15.26 -49.63
C LYS A 35 -8.86 -16.46 -50.42
N ASP A 36 -9.07 -17.59 -49.75
CA ASP A 36 -9.59 -18.81 -50.38
C ASP A 36 -11.02 -18.57 -50.92
N MET A 37 -11.87 -17.87 -50.16
CA MET A 37 -13.23 -17.49 -50.60
C MET A 37 -13.24 -16.57 -51.83
N GLN A 38 -12.24 -15.69 -51.98
CA GLN A 38 -12.13 -14.79 -53.14
C GLN A 38 -11.67 -15.51 -54.41
N ARG A 39 -10.99 -16.65 -54.27
CA ARG A 39 -10.44 -17.44 -55.39
C ARG A 39 -11.36 -18.56 -55.85
N ALA A 40 -12.34 -18.94 -55.03
CA ALA A 40 -13.29 -19.99 -55.35
C ALA A 40 -14.17 -19.60 -56.54
N ILE A 41 -14.13 -20.41 -57.60
CA ILE A 41 -14.98 -20.24 -58.79
C ILE A 41 -16.30 -21.00 -58.59
N PHE A 42 -16.23 -22.15 -57.91
CA PHE A 42 -17.39 -23.01 -57.66
C PHE A 42 -18.03 -22.72 -56.30
N THR A 43 -19.36 -22.79 -56.25
CA THR A 43 -20.14 -22.60 -55.02
C THR A 43 -19.74 -23.59 -53.92
N LEU A 44 -19.42 -24.84 -54.28
CA LEU A 44 -19.01 -25.87 -53.31
C LEU A 44 -17.68 -25.52 -52.61
N GLU A 45 -16.71 -24.99 -53.35
CA GLU A 45 -15.44 -24.51 -52.79
C GLU A 45 -15.67 -23.32 -51.86
N ARG A 46 -16.59 -22.42 -52.24
CA ARG A 46 -16.95 -21.25 -51.45
C ARG A 46 -17.65 -21.64 -50.14
N GLU A 47 -18.49 -22.67 -50.14
CA GLU A 47 -19.12 -23.17 -48.92
C GLU A 47 -18.10 -23.82 -47.97
N SER A 48 -17.18 -24.62 -48.50
CA SER A 48 -16.05 -25.18 -47.74
C SER A 48 -15.21 -24.08 -47.08
N ALA A 49 -14.83 -23.06 -47.85
CA ALA A 49 -14.08 -21.92 -47.35
C ALA A 49 -14.88 -21.09 -46.31
N SER A 50 -16.21 -20.97 -46.49
CA SER A 50 -17.11 -20.33 -45.54
C SER A 50 -17.12 -21.03 -44.18
N ARG A 51 -17.26 -22.37 -44.17
CA ARG A 51 -17.21 -23.15 -42.93
C ARG A 51 -15.88 -22.99 -42.20
N ARG A 52 -14.77 -22.93 -42.94
CA ARG A 52 -13.43 -22.68 -42.37
C ARG A 52 -13.30 -21.26 -41.80
N MET A 53 -13.88 -20.26 -42.46
CA MET A 53 -13.93 -18.89 -41.95
C MET A 53 -14.76 -18.79 -40.65
N SER A 54 -15.95 -19.40 -40.61
CA SER A 54 -16.79 -19.43 -39.40
C SER A 54 -16.09 -20.09 -38.22
N ARG A 55 -15.36 -21.20 -38.45
CA ARG A 55 -14.55 -21.83 -37.41
C ARG A 55 -13.45 -20.91 -36.86
N ALA A 56 -12.72 -20.22 -37.74
CA ALA A 56 -11.70 -19.26 -37.31
C ALA A 56 -12.32 -18.08 -36.54
N PHE A 57 -13.51 -17.62 -36.95
CA PHE A 57 -14.24 -16.54 -36.27
C PHE A 57 -14.75 -16.92 -34.90
N ILE A 58 -15.30 -18.12 -34.73
CA ILE A 58 -15.71 -18.63 -33.42
C ILE A 58 -14.48 -18.74 -32.51
N GLY A 59 -13.38 -19.30 -33.00
CA GLY A 59 -12.13 -19.39 -32.24
C GLY A 59 -11.61 -18.01 -31.79
N LEU A 60 -11.58 -17.03 -32.70
CA LEU A 60 -11.19 -15.66 -32.36
C LEU A 60 -12.12 -15.06 -31.30
N THR A 61 -13.43 -15.23 -31.45
CA THR A 61 -14.43 -14.71 -30.50
C THR A 61 -14.24 -15.29 -29.11
N ILE A 62 -13.97 -16.59 -29.00
CA ILE A 62 -13.69 -17.26 -27.72
C ILE A 62 -12.44 -16.66 -27.07
N VAL A 63 -11.37 -16.46 -27.83
CA VAL A 63 -10.11 -15.88 -27.33
C VAL A 63 -10.33 -14.44 -26.84
N LEU A 64 -11.10 -13.64 -27.59
CA LEU A 64 -11.46 -12.28 -27.17
C LEU A 64 -12.32 -12.30 -25.90
N ALA A 65 -13.33 -13.16 -25.82
CA ALA A 65 -14.16 -13.30 -24.64
C ALA A 65 -13.33 -13.69 -23.40
N MET A 66 -12.35 -14.57 -23.58
CA MET A 66 -11.41 -14.96 -22.52
C MET A 66 -10.51 -13.78 -22.11
N ALA A 67 -10.02 -12.98 -23.05
CA ALA A 67 -9.28 -11.75 -22.77
C ALA A 67 -10.10 -10.76 -21.95
N LEU A 68 -11.38 -10.56 -22.31
CA LEU A 68 -12.30 -9.72 -21.56
C LEU A 68 -12.56 -10.26 -20.15
N GLY A 69 -12.70 -11.58 -19.99
CA GLY A 69 -12.87 -12.21 -18.69
C GLY A 69 -11.67 -11.98 -17.76
N VAL A 70 -10.45 -12.11 -18.29
CA VAL A 70 -9.21 -11.83 -17.55
C VAL A 70 -9.14 -10.35 -17.17
N TYR A 71 -9.47 -9.45 -18.09
CA TYR A 71 -9.55 -8.00 -17.82
C TYR A 71 -10.53 -7.66 -16.71
N TYR A 72 -11.73 -8.22 -16.76
CA TYR A 72 -12.73 -8.02 -15.72
C TYR A 72 -12.25 -8.53 -14.35
N LEU A 73 -11.57 -9.68 -14.31
CA LEU A 73 -11.02 -10.22 -13.08
C LEU A 73 -9.88 -9.35 -12.54
N SER A 74 -9.02 -8.81 -13.41
CA SER A 74 -7.94 -7.87 -13.05
C SER A 74 -8.52 -6.58 -12.45
N LEU A 75 -9.62 -6.05 -12.98
CA LEU A 75 -10.34 -4.90 -12.40
C LEU A 75 -10.91 -5.19 -11.01
N THR A 76 -11.38 -6.41 -10.78
CA THR A 76 -12.03 -6.80 -9.52
C THR A 76 -11.02 -7.30 -8.47
N ALA A 77 -9.81 -7.67 -8.88
CA ALA A 77 -8.75 -8.16 -7.99
C ALA A 77 -8.48 -7.29 -6.74
N PRO A 78 -8.33 -5.94 -6.83
CA PRO A 78 -8.04 -5.11 -5.66
C PRO A 78 -9.19 -5.03 -4.64
N THR A 79 -10.43 -5.38 -5.02
CA THR A 79 -11.56 -5.43 -4.07
C THR A 79 -11.63 -6.78 -3.34
N ILE A 80 -11.03 -7.83 -3.91
CA ILE A 80 -11.10 -9.21 -3.40
C ILE A 80 -9.84 -9.59 -2.61
N VAL A 81 -8.67 -9.09 -3.03
CA VAL A 81 -7.37 -9.34 -2.38
C VAL A 81 -6.74 -8.00 -2.03
N PRO A 82 -6.68 -7.61 -0.74
CA PRO A 82 -6.03 -6.37 -0.34
C PRO A 82 -4.54 -6.43 -0.73
N PRO A 83 -3.96 -5.30 -1.20
CA PRO A 83 -2.55 -5.26 -1.55
C PRO A 83 -1.68 -5.62 -0.33
N PRO A 84 -0.52 -6.27 -0.53
CA PRO A 84 0.37 -6.58 0.57
C PRO A 84 0.71 -5.29 1.33
N PRO A 85 0.79 -5.33 2.68
CA PRO A 85 1.07 -4.16 3.48
C PRO A 85 2.39 -3.53 3.00
N ALA A 86 2.37 -2.22 2.74
CA ALA A 86 3.55 -1.48 2.34
C ALA A 86 4.64 -1.70 3.39
N THR A 87 5.73 -2.35 3.00
CA THR A 87 6.91 -2.48 3.86
C THR A 87 7.50 -1.08 4.00
N PRO A 88 7.68 -0.54 5.22
CA PRO A 88 8.18 0.82 5.38
C PRO A 88 9.57 0.91 4.77
N THR A 89 9.72 1.78 3.76
CA THR A 89 11.02 2.16 3.23
C THR A 89 11.84 2.77 4.37
N PRO A 90 13.05 2.26 4.70
CA PRO A 90 13.87 2.87 5.73
C PRO A 90 14.20 4.30 5.31
N THR A 91 13.75 5.27 6.11
CA THR A 91 14.10 6.68 5.91
C THR A 91 15.61 6.82 6.17
N PRO A 92 16.40 7.38 5.25
CA PRO A 92 17.81 7.60 5.50
C PRO A 92 17.97 8.60 6.66
N ILE A 93 18.56 8.16 7.76
CA ILE A 93 18.91 9.01 8.89
C ILE A 93 20.12 9.86 8.47
N ILE A 94 19.90 11.13 8.16
CA ILE A 94 20.98 12.10 7.96
C ILE A 94 21.47 12.51 9.35
N ALA A 95 22.63 12.00 9.77
CA ALA A 95 23.30 12.46 10.98
C ALA A 95 23.91 13.84 10.71
N LEU A 96 23.36 14.88 11.36
CA LEU A 96 23.97 16.21 11.35
C LEU A 96 25.21 16.20 12.27
N PRO A 97 26.31 16.86 11.89
CA PRO A 97 27.50 16.93 12.72
C PRO A 97 27.21 17.70 14.03
N PRO A 98 27.86 17.33 15.16
CA PRO A 98 27.63 18.00 16.43
C PRO A 98 28.12 19.46 16.40
N THR A 99 27.26 20.38 16.82
CA THR A 99 27.59 21.78 17.07
C THR A 99 28.61 21.89 18.21
N PRO A 100 29.72 22.63 18.07
CA PRO A 100 30.69 22.79 19.15
C PRO A 100 30.08 23.59 20.32
N THR A 101 30.23 23.04 21.53
CA THR A 101 29.79 23.66 22.79
C THR A 101 30.65 24.88 23.13
N PRO A 102 30.06 26.03 23.53
CA PRO A 102 30.85 27.19 23.96
C PRO A 102 31.56 26.94 25.30
N ILE A 103 32.84 27.33 25.38
CA ILE A 103 33.68 27.26 26.58
C ILE A 103 33.13 28.23 27.65
N PRO A 104 32.95 27.82 28.92
CA PRO A 104 32.53 28.73 29.98
C PRO A 104 33.65 29.71 30.35
N THR A 105 33.31 31.00 30.37
CA THR A 105 34.15 32.09 30.87
C THR A 105 34.24 32.03 32.39
N PRO A 106 35.41 32.17 33.04
CA PRO A 106 35.52 32.10 34.49
C PRO A 106 34.88 33.33 35.17
N THR A 107 33.99 33.07 36.13
CA THR A 107 33.30 34.06 36.96
C THR A 107 34.26 34.75 37.94
N PRO A 108 34.29 36.09 38.04
CA PRO A 108 35.08 36.80 39.05
C PRO A 108 34.48 36.64 40.46
N VAL A 109 35.33 36.39 41.45
CA VAL A 109 34.95 36.16 42.86
C VAL A 109 34.70 37.50 43.56
N LEU A 110 33.52 37.68 44.17
CA LEU A 110 33.14 38.87 44.95
C LEU A 110 33.48 38.67 46.45
N PRO A 111 33.99 39.68 47.18
CA PRO A 111 34.36 39.53 48.59
C PRO A 111 33.17 39.52 49.55
N THR A 112 33.31 38.73 50.62
CA THR A 112 32.37 38.44 51.71
C THR A 112 31.89 39.68 52.50
N PRO A 113 30.59 39.80 52.85
CA PRO A 113 30.10 40.86 53.75
C PRO A 113 30.21 40.48 55.24
N ALA A 114 30.51 41.47 56.09
CA ALA A 114 30.60 41.40 57.55
C ALA A 114 29.23 41.45 58.26
N PRO A 115 29.09 40.98 59.52
CA PRO A 115 27.79 40.73 60.16
C PRO A 115 27.21 41.98 60.84
N VAL A 116 25.90 42.19 60.70
CA VAL A 116 25.13 43.23 61.41
C VAL A 116 24.36 42.61 62.57
N LYS A 117 24.42 43.29 63.73
CA LYS A 117 23.93 42.87 65.05
C LYS A 117 22.40 42.92 65.21
N GLU A 118 21.96 42.04 66.10
CA GLU A 118 20.65 41.72 66.65
C GLU A 118 19.97 42.84 67.45
N THR A 119 18.63 42.94 67.39
CA THR A 119 17.81 43.58 68.43
C THR A 119 16.40 42.97 68.47
N LEU A 120 16.07 42.35 69.60
CA LEU A 120 14.79 41.80 70.11
C LEU A 120 14.32 42.77 71.26
N PRO A 121 13.04 42.95 71.71
CA PRO A 121 11.87 42.04 71.87
C PRO A 121 10.52 42.65 71.39
N GLU A 122 9.36 41.94 71.31
CA GLU A 122 8.47 41.54 72.43
C GLU A 122 7.32 40.57 71.96
N PRO A 123 6.85 39.60 72.77
CA PRO A 123 5.72 38.68 72.49
C PRO A 123 4.48 38.93 73.39
N PRO A 124 3.48 38.02 73.49
CA PRO A 124 2.33 37.70 72.62
C PRO A 124 0.98 38.05 73.31
N PRO A 125 -0.22 37.60 72.84
CA PRO A 125 -0.79 36.41 73.49
C PRO A 125 -1.65 35.47 72.62
N ASN A 126 -1.64 34.23 73.08
CA ASN A 126 -2.24 32.99 72.65
C ASN A 126 -3.78 32.94 72.75
N THR A 127 -4.47 32.20 71.87
CA THR A 127 -5.74 31.52 72.18
C THR A 127 -5.91 30.28 71.28
N ALA A 128 -5.79 29.10 71.91
CA ALA A 128 -6.65 27.90 71.84
C ALA A 128 -7.75 27.83 70.75
N GLN A 129 -8.19 26.71 70.17
CA GLN A 129 -8.13 25.28 70.48
C GLN A 129 -8.65 24.51 69.23
N PRO A 130 -8.52 23.17 69.19
CA PRO A 130 -8.68 22.27 68.04
C PRO A 130 -10.05 21.57 67.99
N ASP A 131 -10.38 20.94 66.85
CA ASP A 131 -11.31 19.80 66.70
C ASP A 131 -10.87 19.06 65.41
N GLU A 132 -10.21 17.90 65.47
CA GLU A 132 -10.73 16.55 65.74
C GLU A 132 -11.65 15.99 64.63
N MET A 133 -11.08 15.14 63.77
CA MET A 133 -11.82 14.05 63.11
C MET A 133 -10.82 12.95 62.72
N ALA A 134 -10.61 11.99 63.62
CA ALA A 134 -9.92 10.73 63.34
C ALA A 134 -10.83 9.58 63.80
N SER A 135 -11.39 8.90 62.80
CA SER A 135 -12.23 7.73 62.93
C SER A 135 -11.43 6.51 63.41
N ALA A 136 -12.02 5.75 64.31
CA ALA A 136 -11.55 4.49 64.89
C ALA A 136 -11.39 3.35 63.83
N PRO A 137 -10.81 2.20 64.22
CA PRO A 137 -11.68 1.14 64.77
C PRO A 137 -11.14 0.32 65.97
N GLU A 138 -12.14 -0.26 66.63
CA GLU A 138 -12.29 -1.36 67.61
C GLU A 138 -11.29 -2.54 67.57
N PRO A 139 -11.17 -3.34 68.67
CA PRO A 139 -12.23 -4.28 69.12
C PRO A 139 -12.61 -4.24 70.61
#